data_AF-A0A817VTA8-F1
#
_entry.id   AF-A0A817VTA8-F1
#
_cell.length_a   1.000
_cell.length_b   1.000
_cell.length_c   1.000
_cell.angle_alpha   90.00
_cell.angle_beta   90.00
_cell.angle_gamma   90.00
#
_symmetry.space_group_name_H-M   'P 1'
#
loop_
_entity.id
_entity.type
_entity.pdbx_description
1 polymer ?
#
loop_
_entity_poly.entity_id
_entity_poly.type
_entity_poly.pdbx_seq_one_letter_code
_entity_poly.pdbx_strand_id
1 'polypeptide(L)'
;MRYYAQYYVPLIDGIRQEFSQQERQSYHKAFDYYLRGLKLVESRSDLFEIYRTLSWELSNGYFAMAISLQDYAPLSTTSQEDVSNSKINLEIII
;
A
#
# COMPACT_ATOMS: atom_id res chain seq x y z
N MET A 1 7.45 -3.57 -9.23
CA MET A 1 7.48 -3.42 -7.76
C MET A 1 6.48 -4.29 -7.01
N ARG A 2 5.28 -4.58 -7.55
CA ARG A 2 4.33 -5.56 -6.98
C ARG A 2 4.97 -6.93 -6.64
N TYR A 3 5.81 -7.45 -7.54
CA TYR A 3 6.60 -8.67 -7.31
C TYR A 3 7.55 -8.59 -6.11
N TYR A 4 8.07 -7.40 -5.79
CA TYR A 4 8.99 -7.22 -4.67
C TYR A 4 8.24 -7.25 -3.33
N ALA A 5 7.04 -6.67 -3.26
CA ALA A 5 6.19 -6.78 -2.07
C ALA A 5 5.73 -8.23 -1.83
N GLN A 6 5.42 -8.99 -2.90
CA GLN A 6 5.08 -10.42 -2.81
C GLN A 6 6.20 -11.28 -2.21
N TYR A 7 7.46 -10.88 -2.39
CA TYR A 7 8.60 -11.58 -1.81
C TYR A 7 8.66 -11.46 -0.28
N TYR A 8 8.20 -10.33 0.28
CA TYR A 8 8.21 -10.09 1.73
C TYR A 8 6.95 -10.60 2.44
N VAL A 9 6.04 -11.26 1.73
CA VAL A 9 4.86 -11.88 2.32
C VAL A 9 5.31 -12.98 3.29
N PRO A 10 4.96 -12.90 4.58
CA PRO A 10 5.29 -13.94 5.52
C PRO A 10 4.46 -15.19 5.21
N LEU A 11 5.18 -16.31 5.05
CA LEU A 11 4.61 -17.63 4.84
C LEU A 11 5.04 -18.50 6.01
N ILE A 12 4.08 -19.05 6.75
CA ILE A 12 4.31 -20.10 7.75
C ILE A 12 3.63 -21.35 7.21
N ASP A 13 4.40 -22.41 7.01
CA ASP A 13 3.92 -23.67 6.41
C ASP A 13 3.19 -23.50 5.06
N GLY A 14 3.61 -22.50 4.27
CA GLY A 14 2.98 -22.17 2.99
C GLY A 14 1.68 -21.37 3.09
N ILE A 15 1.24 -21.04 4.31
CA ILE A 15 0.06 -20.22 4.58
C ILE A 15 0.49 -18.77 4.76
N ARG A 16 -0.09 -17.89 3.95
CA ARG A 16 0.11 -16.44 4.05
C ARG A 16 -0.39 -15.94 5.40
N GLN A 17 0.47 -15.20 6.08
CA GLN A 17 0.18 -14.57 7.36
C GLN A 17 -0.40 -13.16 7.16
N GLU A 18 -0.69 -12.50 8.28
CA GLU A 18 -1.10 -11.11 8.32
C GLU A 18 -0.12 -10.17 7.59
N PHE A 19 -0.66 -9.07 7.09
CA PHE A 19 0.06 -8.05 6.34
C PHE A 19 1.14 -7.42 7.21
N SER A 20 2.38 -7.71 6.86
CA SER A 20 3.54 -7.38 7.68
C SER A 20 3.99 -5.93 7.56
N GLN A 21 4.76 -5.48 8.55
CA GLN A 21 5.46 -4.19 8.46
C GLN A 21 6.48 -4.18 7.31
N GLN A 22 7.16 -5.30 7.02
CA GLN A 22 8.11 -5.38 5.89
C GLN A 22 7.42 -5.27 4.53
N GLU A 23 6.25 -5.91 4.34
CA GLU A 23 5.43 -5.72 3.15
C GLU A 23 5.04 -4.25 2.98
N ARG A 24 4.54 -3.63 4.07
CA ARG A 24 4.16 -2.21 4.09
C ARG A 24 5.31 -1.30 3.65
N GLN A 25 6.49 -1.49 4.23
CA GLN A 25 7.69 -0.70 3.88
C GLN A 25 8.09 -0.87 2.42
N SER A 26 7.95 -2.09 1.87
CA SER A 26 8.23 -2.38 0.46
C SER A 26 7.29 -1.64 -0.48
N TYR A 27 5.99 -1.58 -0.15
CA TYR A 27 5.01 -0.77 -0.88
C TYR A 27 5.33 0.72 -0.81
N HIS A 28 5.60 1.27 0.37
CA HIS A 28 5.95 2.69 0.51
C HIS A 28 7.19 3.05 -0.29
N LYS A 29 8.24 2.24 -0.22
CA LYS A 29 9.46 2.46 -1.01
C LYS A 29 9.16 2.48 -2.52
N ALA A 30 8.27 1.60 -2.99
CA ALA A 30 7.84 1.62 -4.39
C ALA A 30 7.06 2.89 -4.74
N PHE A 31 6.12 3.32 -3.89
CA PHE A 31 5.33 4.53 -4.10
C PHE A 31 6.21 5.78 -4.15
N ASP A 32 7.23 5.86 -3.29
CA ASP A 32 8.19 6.96 -3.30
C ASP A 32 8.92 7.07 -4.66
N TYR A 33 9.30 5.95 -5.28
CA TYR A 33 9.91 5.98 -6.61
C TYR A 33 8.94 6.44 -7.69
N TYR A 34 7.69 5.96 -7.67
CA TYR A 34 6.67 6.40 -8.63
C TYR A 34 6.36 7.89 -8.48
N LEU A 35 6.20 8.38 -7.25
CA LEU A 35 5.94 9.79 -6.97
C LEU A 35 7.11 10.68 -7.39
N ARG A 36 8.36 10.26 -7.16
CA ARG A 36 9.54 10.95 -7.68
C ARG A 36 9.56 10.97 -9.21
N GLY A 37 9.23 9.85 -9.85
CA GLY A 37 9.12 9.76 -11.30
C GLY A 37 8.07 10.72 -11.86
N LEU A 38 6.88 10.75 -11.26
CA LEU A 38 5.79 11.65 -11.63
C LEU A 38 6.24 13.12 -11.52
N LYS A 39 6.89 13.49 -10.41
CA LYS A 39 7.42 14.85 -10.22
C LYS A 39 8.45 15.26 -11.28
N LEU A 40 9.21 14.31 -11.84
CA LEU A 40 10.18 14.59 -12.91
C LEU A 40 9.52 14.81 -14.27
N VAL A 41 8.31 14.28 -14.47
CA VAL A 41 7.62 14.30 -15.78
C VAL A 41 6.34 15.15 -15.77
N GLU A 42 5.90 15.67 -14.63
CA GLU A 42 4.63 16.42 -14.51
C GLU A 42 4.57 17.69 -15.36
N SER A 43 5.72 18.34 -15.60
CA SER A 43 5.83 19.54 -16.44
C SER A 43 6.21 19.25 -17.90
N ARG A 44 6.41 17.98 -18.24
CA ARG A 44 6.92 17.49 -19.53
C ARG A 44 5.78 16.94 -20.37
N SER A 45 5.14 17.79 -21.19
CA SER A 45 4.05 17.36 -22.08
C SER A 45 4.50 16.34 -23.14
N ASP A 46 5.79 16.35 -23.51
CA ASP A 46 6.42 15.37 -24.39
C ASP A 46 6.48 13.96 -23.80
N LEU A 47 6.38 13.84 -22.47
CA LEU A 47 6.45 12.57 -21.74
C LEU A 47 5.08 12.10 -21.22
N PHE A 48 3.98 12.55 -21.83
CA PHE A 48 2.62 12.23 -21.37
C PHE A 48 2.37 10.72 -21.18
N GLU A 49 2.87 9.88 -22.09
CA GLU A 49 2.72 8.43 -21.97
C GLU A 49 3.46 7.83 -20.76
N ILE A 50 4.62 8.39 -20.41
CA ILE A 50 5.37 8.00 -19.22
C ILE A 50 4.59 8.43 -17.97
N TYR A 51 4.10 9.67 -17.94
CA TYR A 51 3.25 10.16 -16.84
C TYR A 51 2.04 9.26 -16.63
N ARG A 52 1.31 8.93 -17.71
CA ARG A 52 0.14 8.05 -17.68
C ARG A 52 0.48 6.67 -17.14
N THR A 53 1.58 6.09 -17.60
CA THR A 53 2.06 4.78 -17.15
C THR A 53 2.42 4.79 -15.67
N LEU A 54 3.16 5.80 -15.20
CA LEU A 54 3.54 5.94 -13.79
C LEU A 54 2.31 6.11 -12.89
N SER A 55 1.34 6.93 -13.30
CA SER A 55 0.07 7.11 -12.58
C SER A 55 -0.75 5.82 -12.50
N TRP A 56 -0.79 5.06 -13.60
CA TRP A 56 -1.46 3.75 -13.64
C TRP A 56 -0.81 2.74 -12.70
N GLU A 57 0.51 2.60 -12.77
CA GLU A 57 1.26 1.69 -11.91
C GLU A 57 1.16 2.07 -10.43
N LEU A 58 1.19 3.37 -10.10
CA LEU A 58 0.99 3.86 -8.74
C LEU A 58 -0.41 3.51 -8.21
N SER A 59 -1.45 3.73 -9.02
CA SER A 59 -2.83 3.41 -8.67
C SER A 59 -3.03 1.91 -8.43
N ASN A 60 -2.48 1.06 -9.30
CA ASN A 60 -2.49 -0.39 -9.12
C ASN A 60 -1.71 -0.83 -7.88
N GLY A 61 -0.62 -0.14 -7.57
CA GLY A 61 0.17 -0.36 -6.36
C GLY A 61 -0.64 -0.11 -5.09
N TYR A 62 -1.32 1.04 -4.99
CA TYR A 62 -2.22 1.34 -3.87
C TYR A 62 -3.37 0.35 -3.76
N PHE A 63 -4.02 0.02 -4.88
CA PHE A 63 -5.09 -0.96 -4.92
C PHE A 63 -4.63 -2.33 -4.41
N ALA A 64 -3.48 -2.83 -4.87
CA ALA A 64 -2.94 -4.12 -4.43
C ALA A 64 -2.57 -4.13 -2.93
N MET A 65 -2.06 -3.02 -2.40
CA MET A 65 -1.79 -2.88 -0.97
C MET A 65 -3.10 -2.87 -0.15
N ALA A 66 -4.14 -2.18 -0.63
CA ALA A 66 -5.45 -2.15 0.02
C ALA A 66 -6.09 -3.54 0.09
N ILE A 67 -6.06 -4.31 -1.00
CA ILE A 67 -6.52 -5.70 -1.00
C ILE A 67 -5.73 -6.55 -0.01
N SER A 68 -4.39 -6.39 0.03
CA SER A 68 -3.57 -7.14 0.99
C SER A 68 -3.89 -6.80 2.45
N LEU A 69 -4.17 -5.53 2.75
CA LEU A 69 -4.61 -5.09 4.08
C LEU A 69 -6.01 -5.60 4.43
N GLN A 70 -6.90 -5.75 3.45
CA GLN A 70 -8.24 -6.28 3.65
C GLN A 70 -8.22 -7.79 3.90
N ASP A 71 -7.55 -8.54 3.04
CA ASP A 71 -7.54 -10.00 3.06
C ASP A 71 -6.66 -10.58 4.19
N TYR A 72 -5.63 -9.82 4.59
CA TYR A 72 -4.64 -10.24 5.58
C TYR A 72 -4.46 -9.15 6.65
N ALA A 73 -5.55 -8.66 7.23
CA ALA A 73 -5.49 -7.57 8.21
C ALA A 73 -4.54 -7.90 9.39
N PRO A 74 -3.70 -6.96 9.85
CA PRO A 74 -2.77 -7.16 10.96
C PRO A 74 -3.48 -7.07 12.33
N LEU A 75 -4.35 -8.05 12.59
CA LEU A 75 -5.19 -8.13 13.78
C LEU A 75 -4.35 -8.38 15.04
N SER A 76 -3.26 -9.14 14.93
CA SER A 76 -2.37 -9.45 16.05
C SER A 76 -1.62 -8.22 16.61
N THR A 77 -1.31 -7.24 15.75
CA THR A 77 -0.60 -6.00 16.14
C THR A 77 -1.52 -4.82 16.39
N THR A 78 -2.82 -4.94 16.11
CA THR A 78 -3.81 -3.91 16.44
C THR A 78 -4.12 -4.04 17.93
N SER A 79 -3.29 -3.43 18.78
CA SER A 79 -3.56 -3.22 20.20
C SER A 79 -4.98 -2.66 20.36
N GLN A 80 -5.74 -3.12 21.36
CA GLN A 80 -7.13 -2.67 21.62
C GLN A 80 -7.28 -1.13 21.72
N GLU A 81 -6.19 -0.40 21.94
CA GLU A 81 -6.15 1.06 21.97
C GLU A 81 -6.45 1.72 20.61
N ASP A 82 -6.01 1.15 19.47
CA ASP A 82 -6.27 1.73 18.13
C ASP A 82 -7.70 1.48 17.64
N VAL A 83 -8.32 0.39 18.12
CA VAL A 83 -9.74 0.10 17.89
C VAL A 83 -10.63 1.11 18.63
N SER A 84 -10.15 1.64 19.75
CA SER A 84 -10.89 2.61 20.56
C SER A 84 -10.97 3.96 19.86
N ASN A 85 -9.87 4.44 19.28
CA ASN A 85 -9.83 5.71 18.55
C ASN A 85 -10.62 5.68 17.23
N SER A 86 -10.67 4.54 16.54
CA SER A 86 -11.46 4.38 15.32
C SER A 86 -12.97 4.28 15.60
N LYS A 87 -13.38 3.73 16.76
CA LYS A 87 -14.80 3.72 17.18
C LYS A 87 -15.33 5.10 17.56
N ILE A 88 -14.53 5.91 18.25
CA ILE A 88 -14.95 7.27 18.68
C ILE A 88 -15.25 8.17 17.47
N ASN A 89 -14.60 7.94 16.31
CA ASN A 89 -14.80 8.76 15.12
C ASN A 89 -16.03 8.36 14.28
N LEU A 90 -16.61 7.19 14.52
CA LEU A 90 -17.83 6.72 13.83
C LEU A 90 -19.12 7.13 14.55
N GLU A 91 -19.06 7.40 15.86
CA GLU A 91 -20.22 7.86 16.63
C GLU A 91 -20.54 9.35 16.45
N ILE A 92 -19.68 10.13 15.79
CA ILE A 92 -19.90 11.56 15.50
C ILE A 92 -20.65 11.76 14.16
N ILE A 93 -20.89 10.69 13.40
CA ILE A 93 -21.61 10.73 12.12
C ILE A 93 -22.80 9.75 12.15
N ILE A 94 -23.68 9.89 13.14
CA ILE A 94 -25.08 9.42 13.11
C ILE A 94 -25.92 10.49 13.81
#